data_AF-A0A0G9MVF8-F1
#
_entry.id   AF-A0A0G9MVF8-F1
#
_cell.length_a   1.000
_cell.length_b   1.000
_cell.length_c   1.000
_cell.angle_alpha   90.00
_cell.angle_beta   90.00
_cell.angle_gamma   90.00
#
_symmetry.space_group_name_H-M   'P 1'
#
loop_
_entity.id
_entity.type
_entity.pdbx_description
1 polymer ?
#
loop_
_entity_poly.entity_id
_entity_poly.type
_entity_poly.pdbx_seq_one_letter_code
_entity_poly.pdbx_strand_id
1 'polypeptide(L)'
;MRQSFLLLLTALLAACGTGSGTGTGQDVPGDGSDSRPYAGIAEGAVLRLVGTEPFWGGTIAGGTFTYTTPENQAGEAAAVTRFAGRGGLSFSGTMGARQLDLVVTPGACSDGMSDRTYPFVATLQLGGEQRQGCAWREGDDLGAAP
;
A
#
# COMPACT_ATOMS: atom_id res chain seq x y z
N MET A 1 -75.02 -5.37 -26.54
CA MET A 1 -74.54 -5.64 -25.16
C MET A 1 -73.13 -5.07 -25.08
N ARG A 2 -72.96 -3.79 -24.74
CA ARG A 2 -72.78 -3.20 -23.40
C ARG A 2 -71.52 -3.68 -22.65
N GLN A 3 -70.61 -2.70 -22.46
CA GLN A 3 -69.54 -2.55 -21.46
C GLN A 3 -68.29 -3.45 -21.61
N SER A 4 -67.12 -2.89 -21.98
CA SER A 4 -66.24 -1.99 -21.21
C SER A 4 -65.67 -2.69 -19.98
N PHE A 5 -64.33 -2.82 -19.91
CA PHE A 5 -63.58 -2.45 -18.70
C PHE A 5 -62.08 -2.32 -19.00
N LEU A 6 -61.56 -1.09 -18.91
CA LEU A 6 -60.17 -0.79 -18.61
C LEU A 6 -59.86 -1.34 -17.21
N LEU A 7 -58.75 -2.05 -17.04
CA LEU A 7 -58.09 -2.29 -15.74
C LEU A 7 -56.59 -2.08 -15.98
N LEU A 8 -56.11 -0.85 -15.84
CA LEU A 8 -55.52 -0.27 -14.61
C LEU A 8 -54.20 -0.94 -14.19
N LEU A 9 -53.15 -0.22 -14.57
CA LEU A 9 -51.78 -0.23 -14.10
C LEU A 9 -51.75 0.05 -12.58
N THR A 10 -51.20 -0.85 -11.77
CA THR A 10 -50.77 -0.53 -10.39
C THR A 10 -49.41 -1.18 -10.12
N ALA A 11 -48.36 -0.39 -10.30
CA ALA A 11 -47.03 -0.66 -9.82
C ALA A 11 -46.99 -0.50 -8.29
N LEU A 12 -46.73 -1.58 -7.56
CA LEU A 12 -46.42 -1.56 -6.14
C LEU A 12 -44.90 -1.71 -5.97
N LEU A 13 -44.17 -0.59 -6.10
CA LEU A 13 -42.83 -0.46 -5.53
C LEU A 13 -42.98 0.06 -4.09
N ALA A 14 -43.18 -0.87 -3.16
CA ALA A 14 -43.10 -0.60 -1.73
C ALA A 14 -42.31 -1.72 -1.06
N ALA A 15 -40.99 -1.61 -1.10
CA ALA A 15 -40.10 -2.32 -0.20
C ALA A 15 -39.04 -1.32 0.30
N CYS A 16 -39.45 -0.53 1.30
CA CYS A 16 -38.51 0.08 2.22
C CYS A 16 -37.76 -1.04 2.95
N GLY A 17 -36.53 -1.33 2.52
CA GLY A 17 -35.59 -2.09 3.33
C GLY A 17 -35.03 -1.20 4.44
N THR A 18 -35.80 -1.00 5.51
CA THR A 18 -35.25 -0.49 6.77
C THR A 18 -34.50 -1.65 7.44
N GLY A 19 -33.30 -1.92 6.93
CA GLY A 19 -32.33 -2.76 7.60
C GLY A 19 -31.78 -2.00 8.81
N SER A 20 -32.40 -2.19 9.97
CA SER A 20 -31.82 -1.86 11.26
C SER A 20 -30.58 -2.73 11.51
N GLY A 21 -29.47 -2.36 10.88
CA GLY A 21 -28.15 -2.77 11.31
C GLY A 21 -27.53 -1.60 12.06
N THR A 22 -27.55 -1.64 13.38
CA THR A 22 -26.63 -0.89 14.24
C THR A 22 -25.21 -1.39 14.00
N GLY A 23 -24.67 -1.08 12.83
CA GLY A 23 -23.24 -1.05 12.60
C GLY A 23 -22.82 0.39 12.81
N THR A 24 -22.44 0.74 14.03
CA THR A 24 -21.56 1.89 14.23
C THR A 24 -20.38 1.68 13.29
N GLY A 25 -20.18 2.55 12.30
CA GLY A 25 -19.04 2.52 11.38
C GLY A 25 -17.71 2.83 12.09
N GLN A 26 -17.49 2.23 13.25
CA GLN A 26 -16.43 2.52 14.21
C GLN A 26 -15.36 1.43 14.27
N ASP A 27 -15.50 0.35 13.49
CA ASP A 27 -14.51 -0.72 13.47
C ASP A 27 -13.39 -0.46 12.44
N VAL A 28 -12.90 0.78 12.35
CA VAL A 28 -11.63 1.08 11.68
C VAL A 28 -10.55 1.09 12.75
N PRO A 29 -9.54 0.19 12.71
CA PRO A 29 -8.46 0.19 13.68
C PRO A 29 -7.73 1.54 13.69
N GLY A 30 -7.62 2.16 14.88
CA GLY A 30 -6.89 3.41 15.10
C GLY A 30 -7.76 4.57 15.58
N ASP A 31 -7.13 5.56 16.22
CA ASP A 31 -7.81 6.78 16.66
C ASP A 31 -8.01 7.72 15.46
N GLY A 32 -9.27 7.94 15.06
CA GLY A 32 -9.62 8.85 13.96
C GLY A 32 -9.23 10.31 14.18
N SER A 33 -8.96 10.71 15.42
CA SER A 33 -8.54 12.07 15.78
C SER A 33 -7.02 12.29 15.76
N ASP A 34 -6.22 11.23 15.67
CA ASP A 34 -4.76 11.33 15.65
C ASP A 34 -4.26 11.80 14.28
N SER A 35 -3.87 13.07 14.18
CA SER A 35 -3.33 13.67 12.95
C SER A 35 -1.80 13.64 12.85
N ARG A 36 -1.10 12.95 13.76
CA ARG A 36 0.36 12.97 13.78
C ARG A 36 0.95 12.22 12.57
N PRO A 37 2.00 12.76 11.93
CA PRO A 37 2.75 12.03 10.92
C PRO A 37 3.44 10.80 11.52
N TYR A 38 3.60 9.77 10.72
CA TYR A 38 4.35 8.57 11.07
C TYR A 38 5.84 8.90 11.28
N ALA A 39 6.37 8.50 12.45
CA ALA A 39 7.73 8.80 12.86
C ALA A 39 8.59 7.54 13.12
N GLY A 40 8.09 6.33 12.79
CA GLY A 40 8.82 5.08 13.06
C GLY A 40 10.04 4.82 12.17
N ILE A 41 10.23 5.64 11.13
CA ILE A 41 11.42 5.66 10.27
C ILE A 41 11.90 7.12 10.19
N ALA A 42 13.11 7.39 10.66
CA ALA A 42 13.70 8.73 10.64
C ALA A 42 14.00 9.20 9.22
N GLU A 43 14.06 10.53 8.99
CA GLU A 43 14.28 11.11 7.66
C GLU A 43 15.64 10.74 7.04
N GLY A 44 16.67 10.59 7.87
CA GLY A 44 18.01 10.17 7.43
C GLY A 44 18.23 8.66 7.40
N ALA A 45 17.21 7.83 7.71
CA ALA A 45 17.36 6.39 7.69
C ALA A 45 17.50 5.88 6.24
N VAL A 46 18.41 4.93 6.03
CA VAL A 46 18.49 4.18 4.78
C VAL A 46 17.49 3.04 4.87
N LEU A 47 16.58 2.94 3.89
CA LEU A 47 15.68 1.80 3.77
C LEU A 47 16.18 0.85 2.69
N ARG A 48 16.14 -0.44 2.98
CA ARG A 48 16.39 -1.53 2.05
C ARG A 48 15.06 -2.23 1.77
N LEU A 49 14.87 -2.68 0.52
CA LEU A 49 13.65 -3.31 0.05
C LEU A 49 13.96 -4.57 -0.74
N VAL A 50 13.08 -5.56 -0.63
CA VAL A 50 13.11 -6.81 -1.40
C VAL A 50 11.69 -7.22 -1.77
N GLY A 51 11.50 -7.73 -2.98
CA GLY A 51 10.26 -8.38 -3.38
C GLY A 51 10.50 -9.54 -4.34
N THR A 52 9.59 -10.50 -4.30
CA THR A 52 9.83 -11.84 -4.84
C THR A 52 9.18 -12.04 -6.20
N GLU A 53 8.03 -11.43 -6.49
CA GLU A 53 7.36 -11.61 -7.79
C GLU A 53 6.74 -10.30 -8.35
N PRO A 54 7.21 -9.83 -9.52
CA PRO A 54 8.52 -10.18 -10.12
C PRO A 54 9.66 -9.91 -9.13
N PHE A 55 10.82 -10.56 -9.24
CA PHE A 55 11.94 -10.26 -8.34
C PHE A 55 12.41 -8.81 -8.50
N TRP A 56 12.51 -8.09 -7.39
CA TRP A 56 13.01 -6.73 -7.36
C TRP A 56 13.66 -6.40 -6.02
N GLY A 57 14.51 -5.39 -6.04
CA GLY A 57 15.07 -4.80 -4.84
C GLY A 57 15.01 -3.28 -4.90
N GLY A 58 15.30 -2.67 -3.77
CA GLY A 58 15.47 -1.23 -3.75
C GLY A 58 16.25 -0.72 -2.55
N THR A 59 16.77 0.49 -2.68
CA THR A 59 17.34 1.25 -1.57
C THR A 59 16.84 2.68 -1.63
N ILE A 60 16.34 3.20 -0.51
CA ILE A 60 16.03 4.62 -0.35
C ILE A 60 17.09 5.23 0.55
N ALA A 61 17.82 6.23 0.04
CA ALA A 61 18.80 6.99 0.80
C ALA A 61 18.87 8.43 0.27
N GLY A 62 18.88 9.41 1.16
CA GLY A 62 19.09 10.83 0.78
C GLY A 62 18.13 11.35 -0.29
N GLY A 63 16.85 10.94 -0.26
CA GLY A 63 15.85 11.35 -1.25
C GLY A 63 15.99 10.69 -2.62
N THR A 64 16.79 9.62 -2.73
CA THR A 64 16.93 8.82 -3.96
C THR A 64 16.41 7.41 -3.71
N PHE A 65 15.62 6.89 -4.65
CA PHE A 65 15.28 5.48 -4.73
C PHE A 65 16.09 4.84 -5.85
N THR A 66 16.91 3.85 -5.50
CA THR A 66 17.60 2.99 -6.47
C THR A 66 16.83 1.68 -6.57
N TYR A 67 16.27 1.39 -7.74
CA TYR A 67 15.51 0.17 -8.05
C TYR A 67 16.43 -0.85 -8.73
N THR A 68 16.39 -2.10 -8.30
CA THR A 68 17.19 -3.19 -8.89
C THR A 68 16.31 -4.36 -9.30
N THR A 69 16.76 -5.09 -10.32
CA THR A 69 16.18 -6.38 -10.73
C THR A 69 17.32 -7.38 -10.95
N PRO A 70 17.03 -8.69 -11.09
CA PRO A 70 18.06 -9.67 -11.45
C PRO A 70 18.86 -9.30 -12.71
N GLU A 71 18.19 -8.67 -13.69
CA GLU A 71 18.76 -8.24 -14.97
C GLU A 71 19.53 -6.91 -14.88
N ASN A 72 19.20 -6.06 -13.90
CA ASN A 72 19.86 -4.78 -13.66
C ASN A 72 20.25 -4.62 -12.18
N GLN A 73 21.36 -5.24 -11.79
CA GLN A 73 21.87 -5.19 -10.42
C GLN A 73 22.55 -3.87 -10.06
N ALA A 74 23.06 -3.13 -11.04
CA ALA A 74 23.57 -1.76 -10.84
C ALA A 74 22.44 -0.80 -10.44
N GLY A 75 21.22 -1.11 -10.91
CA GLY A 75 20.01 -0.41 -10.58
C GLY A 75 19.75 0.84 -11.43
N GLU A 76 18.54 1.34 -11.33
CA GLU A 76 18.10 2.61 -11.89
C GLU A 76 17.72 3.55 -10.74
N ALA A 77 18.26 4.76 -10.74
CA ALA A 77 18.03 5.73 -9.68
C ALA A 77 16.97 6.76 -10.09
N ALA A 78 16.09 7.10 -9.15
CA ALA A 78 15.11 8.18 -9.28
C ALA A 78 15.14 9.05 -8.02
N ALA A 79 15.08 10.37 -8.21
CA ALA A 79 14.79 11.28 -7.11
C ALA A 79 13.34 11.05 -6.65
N VAL A 80 13.13 11.01 -5.33
CA VAL A 80 11.81 10.78 -4.74
C VAL A 80 11.51 11.81 -3.66
N THR A 81 10.26 12.25 -3.61
CA THR A 81 9.72 13.09 -2.54
C THR A 81 9.16 12.19 -1.45
N ARG A 82 9.63 12.37 -0.22
CA ARG A 82 9.12 11.65 0.95
C ARG A 82 7.90 12.37 1.52
N PHE A 83 6.88 11.61 1.87
CA PHE A 83 5.74 12.07 2.65
C PHE A 83 5.50 11.10 3.82
N ALA A 84 5.28 11.65 5.01
CA ALA A 84 4.94 10.88 6.21
C ALA A 84 3.43 10.98 6.44
N GLY A 85 2.70 9.93 6.04
CA GLY A 85 1.28 9.78 6.36
C GLY A 85 1.08 9.30 7.79
N ARG A 86 -0.16 9.00 8.18
CA ARG A 86 -0.47 8.50 9.54
C ARG A 86 0.00 7.06 9.78
N GLY A 87 -0.07 6.23 8.74
CA GLY A 87 0.20 4.79 8.82
C GLY A 87 1.55 4.34 8.26
N GLY A 88 2.40 5.26 7.78
CA GLY A 88 3.65 4.90 7.12
C GLY A 88 4.23 6.05 6.30
N LEU A 89 5.20 5.69 5.46
CA LEU A 89 5.84 6.60 4.52
C LEU A 89 5.37 6.32 3.10
N SER A 90 5.31 7.37 2.29
CA SER A 90 5.26 7.25 0.83
C SER A 90 6.41 8.01 0.19
N PHE A 91 6.88 7.51 -0.95
CA PHE A 91 7.94 8.08 -1.76
C PHE A 91 7.43 8.15 -3.20
N SER A 92 7.37 9.35 -3.77
CA SER A 92 6.85 9.56 -5.11
C SER A 92 7.87 10.24 -6.02
N GLY A 93 7.85 9.89 -7.30
CA GLY A 93 8.76 10.43 -8.30
C GLY A 93 8.52 9.84 -9.68
N THR A 94 9.54 9.92 -10.52
CA THR A 94 9.52 9.36 -11.88
C THR A 94 10.82 8.63 -12.17
N MET A 95 10.71 7.45 -12.77
CA MET A 95 11.83 6.62 -13.23
C MET A 95 11.76 6.53 -14.75
N GLY A 96 12.63 7.29 -15.43
CA GLY A 96 12.43 7.60 -16.84
C GLY A 96 11.06 8.26 -17.06
N ALA A 97 10.23 7.69 -17.93
CA ALA A 97 8.86 8.14 -18.19
C ALA A 97 7.79 7.45 -17.31
N ARG A 98 8.19 6.58 -16.38
CA ARG A 98 7.28 5.78 -15.55
C ARG A 98 7.02 6.49 -14.22
N GLN A 99 5.75 6.66 -13.89
CA GLN A 99 5.34 7.10 -12.56
C GLN A 99 5.80 6.09 -11.51
N LEU A 100 6.36 6.58 -10.41
CA LEU A 100 6.85 5.79 -9.29
C LEU A 100 6.14 6.27 -8.02
N ASP A 101 5.46 5.35 -7.36
CA ASP A 101 4.91 5.54 -6.03
C ASP A 101 5.24 4.33 -5.16
N LEU A 102 5.97 4.54 -4.08
CA LEU A 102 6.39 3.50 -3.15
C LEU A 102 5.83 3.81 -1.77
N VAL A 103 5.09 2.87 -1.18
CA VAL A 103 4.53 2.97 0.17
C VAL A 103 5.24 1.97 1.07
N VAL A 104 5.62 2.42 2.27
CA VAL A 104 6.26 1.61 3.31
C VAL A 104 5.48 1.77 4.61
N THR A 105 4.88 0.69 5.10
CA THR A 105 4.05 0.67 6.32
C THR A 105 4.59 -0.31 7.36
N PRO A 106 4.46 -0.03 8.68
CA PRO A 106 4.73 -1.00 9.73
C PRO A 106 3.91 -2.28 9.54
N GLY A 107 4.57 -3.42 9.70
CA GLY A 107 3.91 -4.72 9.64
C GLY A 107 4.91 -5.84 9.41
N ALA A 108 4.69 -6.98 10.08
CA ALA A 108 5.47 -8.18 9.84
C ALA A 108 5.31 -8.61 8.38
N CYS A 109 6.44 -8.75 7.67
CA CYS A 109 6.48 -9.11 6.26
C CYS A 109 7.43 -10.29 6.06
N SER A 110 7.06 -11.25 5.22
CA SER A 110 7.93 -12.34 4.78
C SER A 110 8.14 -12.22 3.28
N ASP A 111 9.38 -12.46 2.83
CA ASP A 111 9.70 -12.54 1.40
C ASP A 111 9.28 -13.89 0.77
N GLY A 112 8.74 -14.81 1.56
CA GLY A 112 8.26 -16.13 1.12
C GLY A 112 9.36 -17.10 0.71
N MET A 113 10.63 -16.68 0.77
CA MET A 113 11.79 -17.47 0.33
C MET A 113 12.76 -17.77 1.47
N SER A 114 12.69 -17.00 2.55
CA SER A 114 13.45 -17.21 3.77
C SER A 114 12.52 -17.25 4.98
N ASP A 115 13.01 -17.80 6.09
CA ASP A 115 12.31 -17.72 7.39
C ASP A 115 12.46 -16.33 8.05
N ARG A 116 12.98 -15.34 7.31
CA ARG A 116 13.17 -13.98 7.82
C ARG A 116 11.84 -13.22 7.83
N THR A 117 11.61 -12.54 8.95
CA THR A 117 10.54 -11.56 9.08
C THR A 117 11.12 -10.15 9.06
N TYR A 118 10.58 -9.30 8.21
CA TYR A 118 10.94 -7.90 8.06
C TYR A 118 9.90 -7.00 8.77
N PRO A 119 10.32 -5.84 9.31
CA PRO A 119 9.45 -4.98 10.12
C PRO A 119 8.47 -4.11 9.32
N PHE A 120 8.66 -4.01 8.00
CA PHE A 120 7.82 -3.19 7.13
C PHE A 120 7.36 -3.95 5.90
N VAL A 121 6.14 -3.63 5.47
CA VAL A 121 5.58 -4.00 4.17
C VAL A 121 5.86 -2.87 3.19
N ALA A 122 6.26 -3.22 1.96
CA ALA A 122 6.49 -2.30 0.87
C ALA A 122 5.57 -2.61 -0.31
N THR A 123 4.95 -1.57 -0.86
CA THR A 123 4.14 -1.67 -2.09
C THR A 123 4.65 -0.64 -3.09
N LEU A 124 5.18 -1.11 -4.22
CA LEU A 124 5.71 -0.28 -5.30
C LEU A 124 4.75 -0.28 -6.47
N GLN A 125 4.29 0.89 -6.88
CA GLN A 125 3.64 1.15 -8.15
C GLN A 125 4.66 1.77 -9.10
N LEU A 126 4.97 1.10 -10.23
CA LEU A 126 5.96 1.58 -11.18
C LEU A 126 5.49 1.41 -12.62
N GLY A 127 5.11 2.51 -13.26
CA GLY A 127 4.62 2.54 -14.64
C GLY A 127 3.33 1.76 -14.84
N GLY A 128 2.41 1.77 -13.87
CA GLY A 128 1.12 1.06 -13.95
C GLY A 128 1.13 -0.35 -13.37
N GLU A 129 2.28 -0.89 -12.97
CA GLU A 129 2.40 -2.19 -12.35
C GLU A 129 2.64 -2.10 -10.84
N GLN A 130 1.86 -2.85 -10.07
CA GLN A 130 2.04 -3.00 -8.62
C GLN A 130 2.97 -4.17 -8.32
N ARG A 131 3.88 -3.98 -7.35
CA ARG A 131 4.78 -5.01 -6.83
C ARG A 131 4.71 -4.98 -5.31
N GLN A 132 4.68 -6.16 -4.70
CA GLN A 132 4.74 -6.32 -3.26
C GLN A 132 6.18 -6.63 -2.83
N GLY A 133 6.51 -6.24 -1.61
CA GLY A 133 7.81 -6.51 -1.01
C GLY A 133 7.83 -6.23 0.49
N CYS A 134 8.99 -6.47 1.07
CA CYS A 134 9.32 -6.17 2.44
C CYS A 134 10.37 -5.06 2.50
N ALA A 135 10.42 -4.34 3.61
CA ALA A 135 11.44 -3.33 3.85
C ALA A 135 12.00 -3.38 5.28
N TRP A 136 13.21 -2.86 5.43
CA TRP A 136 13.89 -2.71 6.72
C TRP A 136 14.79 -1.49 6.70
N ARG A 137 15.14 -0.97 7.88
CA ARG A 137 16.16 0.07 7.99
C ARG A 137 17.52 -0.59 7.99
N GLU A 138 18.48 0.03 7.33
CA GLU A 138 19.88 -0.38 7.47
C GLU A 138 20.29 -0.31 8.95
N GLY A 139 20.88 -1.40 9.45
CA GLY A 139 21.21 -1.56 10.87
C GLY A 139 20.12 -2.20 11.74
N ASP A 140 18.92 -2.47 11.22
CA ASP A 140 17.95 -3.31 11.92
C ASP A 140 18.52 -4.73 12.10
N ASP A 141 18.40 -5.29 13.31
CA ASP A 141 18.66 -6.70 13.57
C ASP A 141 17.44 -7.52 13.11
N LEU A 142 17.58 -8.19 11.96
CA LEU A 142 16.55 -9.05 11.38
C LEU A 142 16.69 -10.52 11.82
N GLY A 143 17.60 -10.80 12.75
CA GLY A 143 18.03 -12.16 13.07
C GLY A 143 18.90 -12.78 11.98
N ALA A 144 19.52 -13.91 12.31
CA ALA A 144 20.24 -14.71 11.33
C ALA A 144 19.29 -15.19 10.23
N ALA A 145 19.73 -15.14 8.96
CA ALA A 145 19.11 -16.01 7.97
C ALA A 145 19.42 -17.46 8.37
N PRO A 146 18.44 -18.38 8.30
CA PRO A 146 18.73 -19.80 8.47
C PRO A 146 19.75 -20.31 7.44
#